data_AF-A0A382REQ8-F1
#
_entry.id   AF-A0A382REQ8-F1
#
_cell.length_a   1.000
_cell.length_b   1.000
_cell.length_c   1.000
_cell.angle_alpha   90.00
_cell.angle_beta   90.00
_cell.angle_gamma   90.00
#
_symmetry.space_group_name_H-M   'P 1'
#
loop_
_entity.id
_entity.type
_entity.pdbx_description
1 polymer ?
#
loop_
_entity_poly.entity_id
_entity_poly.type
_entity_poly.pdbx_seq_one_letter_code
_entity_poly.pdbx_strand_id
1 'polypeptide(L)'
;MKSLAKNIDFLIKNKKEVLIVTSGAIALGKNELNLHKQSLKLHEKQACAATGQILLAKGWKEVFEKLSLKCAQILVGHSDLETRRSAM
;
A
#
# COMPACT_ATOMS: atom_id res chain seq x y z
N MET A 1 11.36 2.45 -1.88
CA MET A 1 11.05 1.16 -1.23
C MET A 1 12.28 0.40 -0.75
N LYS A 2 13.27 0.05 -1.60
CA LYS A 2 14.43 -0.79 -1.21
C LYS A 2 15.15 -0.34 0.07
N SER A 3 15.51 0.95 0.19
CA SER A 3 16.18 1.45 1.40
C SER A 3 15.30 1.36 2.64
N LEU A 4 14.01 1.68 2.51
CA LEU A 4 13.06 1.60 3.62
C LEU A 4 12.84 0.15 4.06
N ALA A 5 12.79 -0.79 3.12
CA ALA A 5 12.67 -2.22 3.43
C ALA A 5 13.87 -2.77 4.21
N LYS A 6 15.09 -2.28 3.95
CA LYS A 6 16.27 -2.62 4.77
C LYS A 6 16.13 -2.11 6.21
N ASN A 7 15.62 -0.90 6.39
CA ASN A 7 15.37 -0.37 7.74
C ASN A 7 14.30 -1.18 8.48
N ILE A 8 13.25 -1.60 7.77
CA ILE A 8 12.19 -2.45 8.33
C ILE A 8 12.76 -3.82 8.72
N ASP A 9 13.57 -4.46 7.87
CA ASP A 9 14.25 -5.72 8.19
C ASP A 9 15.13 -5.58 9.44
N PHE A 10 15.87 -4.47 9.57
CA PHE A 10 16.64 -4.17 10.78
C PHE A 10 15.73 -4.11 12.02
N LEU A 11 14.60 -3.42 11.96
CA LEU A 11 13.66 -3.33 13.09
C LEU A 11 13.07 -4.70 13.46
N ILE A 12 12.66 -5.49 12.47
CA ILE A 12 12.11 -6.84 12.68
C ILE A 12 13.16 -7.75 13.33
N LYS A 13 14.42 -7.72 12.86
CA LYS A 13 15.53 -8.47 13.48
C LYS A 13 15.80 -8.06 14.92
N ASN A 14 15.46 -6.82 15.28
CA ASN A 14 15.49 -6.30 16.65
C ASN A 14 14.18 -6.52 17.42
N LYS A 15 13.36 -7.50 17.00
CA LYS A 15 12.11 -7.92 17.65
C LYS A 15 11.09 -6.78 17.79
N LYS A 16 11.04 -5.85 16.83
CA LYS A 16 10.01 -4.82 16.76
C LYS A 16 8.88 -5.26 15.83
N GLU A 17 7.65 -4.95 16.22
CA GLU A 17 6.48 -5.07 15.36
C GLU A 17 6.38 -3.83 14.46
N VAL A 18 6.08 -4.04 13.17
CA VAL A 18 6.10 -2.97 12.17
C VAL A 18 4.83 -3.00 11.34
N LEU A 19 4.12 -1.86 11.32
CA LEU A 19 3.04 -1.58 10.39
C LEU A 19 3.49 -0.48 9.42
N ILE A 20 3.17 -0.63 8.14
CA ILE A 20 3.52 0.35 7.10
C ILE A 20 2.24 0.97 6.57
N VAL A 21 2.18 2.30 6.66
CA VAL A 21 1.14 3.11 6.01
C VAL A 21 1.81 3.88 4.90
N THR A 22 1.40 3.62 3.65
CA THR A 22 2.00 4.21 2.45
C THR A 22 0.94 4.85 1.57
N SER A 23 1.29 5.97 0.95
CA SER A 23 0.53 6.60 -0.12
C SER A 23 1.03 6.10 -1.50
N GLY A 24 0.59 6.73 -2.58
CA GLY A 24 1.15 6.54 -3.92
C GLY A 24 0.30 5.74 -4.91
N ALA A 25 -0.76 5.04 -4.45
CA ALA A 25 -1.62 4.24 -5.32
C ALA A 25 -2.22 5.05 -6.48
N ILE A 26 -2.82 6.22 -6.23
CA ILE A 26 -3.40 7.05 -7.29
C ILE A 26 -2.33 7.48 -8.32
N ALA A 27 -1.13 7.85 -7.88
CA ALA A 27 -0.07 8.28 -8.79
C ALA A 27 0.39 7.12 -9.70
N LEU A 28 0.54 5.92 -9.15
CA LEU A 28 0.85 4.73 -9.93
C LEU A 28 -0.26 4.39 -10.92
N GLY A 29 -1.53 4.41 -10.48
CA GLY A 29 -2.66 4.13 -11.35
C GLY A 29 -2.90 5.18 -12.43
N LYS A 30 -2.59 6.45 -12.17
CA LYS A 30 -2.62 7.51 -13.20
C LYS A 30 -1.70 7.16 -14.36
N ASN A 31 -0.49 6.74 -14.04
CA ASN A 31 0.50 6.35 -15.04
C ASN A 31 0.05 5.08 -15.78
N GLU A 32 -0.43 4.07 -15.04
CA GLU A 32 -0.89 2.81 -15.63
C GLU A 32 -2.10 2.99 -16.57
N LEU A 33 -3.03 3.88 -16.22
CA LEU A 33 -4.25 4.15 -16.99
C LEU A 33 -4.06 5.25 -18.04
N ASN A 34 -2.85 5.80 -18.22
CA ASN A 34 -2.55 6.93 -19.11
C ASN A 34 -3.45 8.16 -18.85
N LEU A 35 -3.85 8.39 -17.60
CA LEU A 35 -4.70 9.51 -17.18
C LEU A 35 -3.82 10.71 -16.80
N HIS A 36 -3.27 11.39 -17.80
CA HIS A 36 -2.34 12.52 -17.63
C HIS A 36 -3.02 13.86 -17.34
N LYS A 37 -4.35 13.90 -17.20
CA LYS A 37 -5.09 15.13 -16.87
C LYS A 37 -4.60 15.74 -15.55
N GLN A 38 -4.60 17.07 -15.52
CA GLN A 38 -4.13 17.85 -14.36
C GLN A 38 -5.06 17.71 -13.15
N SER A 39 -6.38 17.60 -13.38
CA SER A 39 -7.38 17.29 -12.35
C SER A 39 -8.19 16.06 -12.73
N LEU A 40 -8.33 15.13 -11.78
CA LEU A 40 -9.14 13.92 -11.92
C LEU A 40 -10.47 14.09 -11.19
N LYS A 41 -11.55 13.62 -11.80
CA LYS A 41 -12.85 13.44 -11.14
C LYS A 41 -12.75 12.34 -10.08
N LEU A 42 -13.70 12.30 -9.15
CA LEU A 42 -13.68 11.33 -8.04
C LEU A 42 -13.59 9.88 -8.52
N HIS A 43 -14.42 9.47 -9.48
CA HIS A 43 -14.39 8.11 -10.02
C HIS A 43 -13.07 7.79 -10.74
N GLU A 44 -12.46 8.77 -11.44
CA GLU A 44 -11.13 8.61 -12.05
C GLU A 44 -10.06 8.41 -10.97
N LYS A 45 -10.13 9.15 -9.84
CA LYS A 45 -9.22 8.95 -8.70
C LYS A 45 -9.40 7.56 -8.08
N GLN A 46 -10.64 7.09 -7.93
CA GLN A 46 -10.93 5.76 -7.39
C GLN A 46 -10.43 4.65 -8.32
N ALA A 47 -10.64 4.78 -9.64
CA ALA A 47 -10.09 3.86 -10.63
C ALA A 47 -8.55 3.83 -10.56
N CYS A 48 -7.90 5.00 -10.52
CA CYS A 48 -6.45 5.08 -10.34
C CYS A 48 -5.99 4.43 -9.02
N ALA A 49 -6.71 4.68 -7.91
CA ALA A 49 -6.38 4.08 -6.63
C ALA A 49 -6.46 2.55 -6.69
N ALA A 50 -7.54 2.00 -7.25
CA ALA A 50 -7.74 0.56 -7.39
C ALA A 50 -6.64 -0.10 -8.25
N THR A 51 -6.36 0.47 -9.43
CA THR A 51 -5.30 -0.04 -10.31
C THR A 51 -3.92 0.07 -9.67
N GLY A 52 -3.59 1.24 -9.14
CA GLY A 52 -2.27 1.48 -8.58
C GLY A 52 -2.02 0.80 -7.24
N GLN A 53 -3.06 0.43 -6.50
CA GLN A 53 -2.91 -0.34 -5.25
C GLN A 53 -2.33 -1.72 -5.53
N ILE A 54 -2.74 -2.38 -6.62
CA ILE A 54 -2.19 -3.67 -7.05
C ILE A 54 -0.68 -3.54 -7.31
N LEU A 55 -0.29 -2.48 -8.03
CA LEU A 55 1.11 -2.20 -8.35
C LEU A 55 1.93 -1.87 -7.08
N LEU A 56 1.35 -1.08 -6.18
CA LEU A 56 1.99 -0.69 -4.92
C LEU A 56 2.25 -1.92 -4.03
N ALA A 57 1.24 -2.79 -3.90
CA ALA A 57 1.34 -4.03 -3.14
C ALA A 57 2.38 -4.98 -3.73
N LYS A 58 2.37 -5.14 -5.07
CA LYS A 58 3.37 -5.93 -5.79
C LYS A 58 4.79 -5.39 -5.56
N GLY A 59 4.99 -4.08 -5.67
CA GLY A 59 6.30 -3.45 -5.44
C GLY A 59 6.83 -3.68 -4.02
N TRP A 60 5.96 -3.61 -3.00
CA TRP A 60 6.34 -3.97 -1.64
C TRP A 60 6.68 -5.45 -1.49
N LYS A 61 5.83 -6.34 -2.02
CA LYS A 61 6.03 -7.79 -2.00
C LYS A 61 7.38 -8.18 -2.60
N GLU A 62 7.69 -7.69 -3.81
CA GLU A 62 8.94 -8.02 -4.50
C GLU A 62 10.20 -7.54 -3.74
N VAL A 63 10.11 -6.41 -3.04
CA VAL A 63 11.23 -5.90 -2.25
C VAL A 63 11.40 -6.71 -0.96
N PHE A 64 10.31 -7.12 -0.32
CA PHE A 64 10.35 -7.93 0.90
C PHE A 64 10.73 -9.38 0.66
N GLU A 65 10.32 -9.98 -0.46
CA GLU A 65 10.73 -11.34 -0.84
C GLU A 65 12.26 -11.47 -0.94
N LYS A 66 12.95 -10.43 -1.43
CA LYS A 66 14.42 -10.38 -1.48
C LYS A 66 15.09 -10.36 -0.10
N LEU A 67 14.33 -10.03 0.94
CA LEU A 67 14.76 -10.04 2.34
C LEU A 67 14.16 -11.23 3.12
N SER A 68 13.51 -12.17 2.42
CA SER A 68 12.77 -13.29 3.03
C SER A 68 11.69 -12.83 4.02
N LEU A 69 11.16 -11.63 3.85
CA LEU A 69 10.07 -11.08 4.65
C LEU A 69 8.73 -11.32 3.96
N LYS A 70 7.73 -11.71 4.75
CA LYS A 70 6.34 -11.82 4.31
C LYS A 70 5.61 -10.53 4.65
N CYS A 71 4.68 -10.11 3.79
CA CYS A 71 3.77 -9.00 4.05
C CYS A 71 2.34 -9.36 3.67
N ALA A 72 1.39 -8.69 4.32
CA ALA A 72 -0.03 -8.76 3.98
C ALA A 72 -0.54 -7.34 3.69
N GLN A 73 -1.54 -7.25 2.81
CA GLN A 73 -2.22 -5.99 2.54
C GLN A 73 -3.45 -5.85 3.45
N ILE A 74 -3.64 -4.65 3.98
CA ILE A 74 -4.84 -4.25 4.70
C ILE A 74 -5.36 -2.97 4.03
N LEU A 75 -6.64 -2.95 3.68
CA LEU A 75 -7.35 -1.76 3.22
C LEU A 75 -8.43 -1.46 4.25
N VAL A 76 -8.45 -0.22 4.74
CA VAL A 76 -9.34 0.21 5.83
C VAL A 76 -9.92 1.57 5.46
N GLY A 77 -11.25 1.68 5.48
CA GLY A 77 -11.99 2.92 5.38
C GLY A 77 -12.38 3.46 6.75
N HIS A 78 -12.89 4.69 6.79
CA HIS A 78 -13.36 5.31 8.02
C HIS A 78 -14.46 4.49 8.72
N SER A 79 -15.40 3.94 7.93
CA SER A 79 -16.51 3.10 8.42
C SER A 79 -16.06 1.83 9.14
N ASP A 80 -14.89 1.29 8.77
CA ASP A 80 -14.35 0.08 9.38
C ASP A 80 -13.81 0.34 10.80
N LEU A 81 -13.52 1.60 11.13
CA LEU A 81 -12.98 2.02 12.42
C LEU A 81 -14.08 2.51 13.39
N GLU A 82 -15.22 2.96 12.87
CA GLU A 82 -16.34 3.44 13.69
C GLU A 82 -17.16 2.29 14.29
N THR A 83 -17.12 1.10 13.69
CA THR A 83 -17.87 -0.05 14.20
C THR A 83 -16.97 -0.90 15.10
N ARG A 84 -17.16 -0.80 16.43
CA ARG A 84 -16.61 -1.74 17.41
C ARG A 84 -17.33 -3.09 17.30
N ARG A 85 -17.22 -3.78 16.17
CA ARG A 85 -17.72 -5.15 16.00
C ARG A 85 -16.67 -6.11 16.56
N SER A 86 -17.03 -6.82 17.63
CA SER A 86 -16.36 -8.08 17.96
C SER A 86 -16.38 -8.95 16.71
N ALA A 87 -15.21 -9.33 16.21
CA ALA A 87 -15.06 -10.15 15.02
C ALA A 87 -15.86 -11.46 15.16
N MET A 88 -16.52 -11.87 14.07
CA MET A 88 -16.87 -13.28 13.82
C MET A 88 -15.61 -14.06 13.45
#